data_AF-A0A924F0H2-F1
#
_entry.id   AF-A0A924F0H2-F1
#
_cell.length_a   1.000
_cell.length_b   1.000
_cell.length_c   1.000
_cell.angle_alpha   90.00
_cell.angle_beta   90.00
_cell.angle_gamma   90.00
#
_symmetry.space_group_name_H-M   'P 1'
#
loop_
_entity.id
_entity.type
_entity.pdbx_description
1 polymer ?
#
loop_
_entity_poly.entity_id
_entity_poly.type
_entity_poly.pdbx_seq_one_letter_code
_entity_poly.pdbx_strand_id
1 'polypeptide(L)'
;MPHDTKCARVSGQHLPPNHDRGDEHTIGGYALVHGRPAAFEGGDGFSYSVELCVDQVNDAGTLWAGYILFPRWRRIGASGVEGHLETDYLTRGNTQVDARDALASMTLQQVRDALEQRIAATAPAPAHRWFDVMRDERDGDPHAGEAP
;
A
#
# COMPACT_ATOMS: atom_id res chain seq x y z
N MET A 1 -36.13 -39.72 -2.90
CA MET A 1 -35.40 -38.68 -3.65
C MET A 1 -34.88 -37.68 -2.62
N PRO A 2 -33.60 -37.69 -2.24
CA PRO A 2 -33.11 -36.73 -1.27
C PRO A 2 -33.03 -35.34 -1.92
N HIS A 3 -33.64 -34.36 -1.26
CA HIS A 3 -33.50 -32.95 -1.60
C HIS A 3 -32.07 -32.51 -1.25
N ASP A 4 -31.33 -32.09 -2.26
CA ASP A 4 -30.01 -31.48 -2.11
C ASP A 4 -30.18 -30.11 -1.45
N THR A 5 -30.02 -30.06 -0.13
CA THR A 5 -30.09 -28.81 0.65
C THR A 5 -28.82 -28.01 0.40
N LYS A 6 -28.90 -27.11 -0.59
CA LYS A 6 -27.89 -26.06 -0.78
C LYS A 6 -27.91 -25.15 0.45
N CYS A 7 -27.02 -25.41 1.41
CA CYS A 7 -26.76 -24.50 2.53
C CYS A 7 -26.51 -23.09 1.96
N ALA A 8 -27.38 -22.15 2.30
CA ALA A 8 -27.20 -20.74 1.99
C ALA A 8 -25.89 -20.27 2.62
N ARG A 9 -25.00 -19.67 1.81
CA ARG A 9 -23.75 -19.09 2.29
C ARG A 9 -24.08 -17.96 3.28
N VAL A 10 -23.70 -18.14 4.54
CA VAL A 10 -23.80 -17.10 5.57
C VAL A 10 -22.68 -16.09 5.31
N SER A 11 -23.02 -14.80 5.27
CA SER A 11 -22.03 -13.72 5.15
C SER A 11 -21.02 -13.79 6.30
N GLY A 12 -19.73 -13.56 6.00
CA GLY A 12 -18.67 -13.50 7.01
C GLY A 12 -18.04 -14.83 7.42
N GLN A 13 -18.30 -15.95 6.72
CA GLN A 13 -17.54 -17.18 6.98
C GLN A 13 -16.07 -17.04 6.56
N HIS A 14 -15.16 -17.41 7.45
CA HIS A 14 -13.75 -17.57 7.16
C HIS A 14 -13.56 -18.71 6.15
N LEU A 15 -13.04 -18.38 4.97
CA LEU A 15 -12.65 -19.36 3.98
C LEU A 15 -11.15 -19.66 4.14
N PRO A 16 -10.74 -20.93 4.27
CA PRO A 16 -9.34 -21.28 4.31
C PRO A 16 -8.65 -20.93 2.97
N PRO A 17 -7.35 -20.60 2.97
CA PRO A 17 -6.57 -20.37 1.76
C PRO A 17 -6.60 -21.59 0.83
N ASN A 18 -6.66 -21.35 -0.49
CA ASN A 18 -6.54 -22.39 -1.50
C ASN A 18 -5.32 -22.11 -2.39
N HIS A 19 -4.19 -22.72 -2.03
CA HIS A 19 -2.89 -22.53 -2.68
C HIS A 19 -2.82 -23.09 -4.10
N ASP A 20 -3.78 -23.91 -4.54
CA ASP A 20 -3.83 -24.42 -5.92
C ASP A 20 -4.28 -23.33 -6.92
N ARG A 21 -4.73 -22.17 -6.43
CA ARG A 21 -5.29 -21.10 -7.28
C ARG A 21 -4.27 -20.11 -7.81
N GLY A 22 -3.04 -20.10 -7.31
CA GLY A 22 -2.00 -19.18 -7.76
C GLY A 22 -0.83 -19.09 -6.79
N ASP A 23 0.15 -18.26 -7.16
CA ASP A 23 1.32 -17.99 -6.33
C ASP A 23 1.01 -16.91 -5.29
N GLU A 24 0.83 -17.31 -4.03
CA GLU A 24 0.52 -16.41 -2.91
C GLU A 24 1.57 -15.32 -2.66
N HIS A 25 2.79 -15.48 -3.21
CA HIS A 25 3.85 -14.48 -3.09
C HIS A 25 3.71 -13.30 -4.06
N THR A 26 2.79 -13.40 -5.02
CA THR A 26 2.40 -12.30 -5.92
C THR A 26 1.11 -11.65 -5.44
N ILE A 27 0.91 -10.38 -5.75
CA ILE A 27 -0.31 -9.65 -5.33
C ILE A 27 -1.57 -10.23 -5.97
N GLY A 28 -1.50 -10.67 -7.22
CA GLY A 28 -2.58 -11.34 -7.92
C GLY A 28 -2.87 -12.73 -7.37
N GLY A 29 -1.82 -13.53 -7.17
CA GLY A 29 -1.98 -14.88 -6.63
C GLY A 29 -2.46 -14.88 -5.18
N TYR A 30 -2.00 -13.96 -4.33
CA TYR A 30 -2.57 -13.76 -2.98
C TYR A 30 -4.08 -13.58 -3.02
N ALA A 31 -4.60 -12.73 -3.93
CA ALA A 31 -6.03 -12.48 -4.03
C ALA A 31 -6.81 -13.74 -4.45
N LEU A 32 -6.24 -14.56 -5.33
CA LEU A 32 -6.82 -15.83 -5.76
C LEU A 32 -6.82 -16.89 -4.65
N VAL A 33 -5.70 -17.01 -3.93
CA VAL A 33 -5.49 -17.98 -2.84
C VAL A 33 -6.37 -17.65 -1.64
N HIS A 34 -6.45 -16.38 -1.24
CA HIS A 34 -7.17 -15.95 -0.03
C HIS A 34 -8.59 -15.42 -0.28
N GLY A 35 -8.98 -15.18 -1.52
CA GLY A 35 -10.31 -14.66 -1.88
C GLY A 35 -10.59 -13.24 -1.38
N ARG A 36 -9.54 -12.48 -1.06
CA ARG A 36 -9.61 -11.08 -0.59
C ARG A 36 -8.36 -10.30 -1.02
N PRO A 37 -8.44 -8.97 -1.15
CA PRO A 37 -7.26 -8.15 -1.37
C PRO A 37 -6.21 -8.30 -0.26
N ALA A 38 -4.94 -8.13 -0.61
CA ALA A 38 -3.88 -7.98 0.39
C ALA A 38 -4.07 -6.67 1.16
N ALA A 39 -3.54 -6.66 2.39
CA ALA A 39 -3.42 -5.46 3.18
C ALA A 39 -2.04 -5.39 3.83
N PHE A 40 -1.51 -4.19 3.96
CA PHE A 40 -0.20 -3.90 4.51
C PHE A 40 -0.33 -2.87 5.63
N GLU A 41 0.51 -3.01 6.65
CA GLU A 41 0.76 -1.93 7.60
C GLU A 41 1.88 -1.05 7.05
N GLY A 42 1.61 0.24 6.92
CA GLY A 42 2.60 1.22 6.47
C GLY A 42 3.52 1.65 7.62
N GLY A 43 4.71 2.17 7.29
CA GLY A 43 5.64 2.75 8.27
C GLY A 43 5.07 3.94 9.08
N ASP A 44 3.94 4.51 8.66
CA ASP A 44 3.19 5.54 9.39
C ASP A 44 2.16 4.97 10.40
N GLY A 45 2.07 3.64 10.52
CA GLY A 45 1.20 2.94 11.46
C GLY A 45 -0.27 2.87 11.04
N PHE A 46 -0.59 3.12 9.76
CA PHE A 46 -1.92 2.90 9.19
C PHE A 46 -2.00 1.58 8.43
N SER A 47 -3.21 1.01 8.34
CA SER A 47 -3.47 -0.16 7.50
C SER A 47 -3.96 0.27 6.11
N TYR A 48 -3.42 -0.36 5.09
CA TYR A 48 -3.73 -0.08 3.69
C TYR A 48 -4.17 -1.35 2.98
N SER A 49 -5.33 -1.32 2.34
CA SER A 49 -5.69 -2.37 1.36
C SER A 49 -5.01 -2.11 0.03
N VAL A 50 -4.98 -3.11 -0.85
CA VAL A 50 -4.42 -2.98 -2.19
C VAL A 50 -5.49 -3.13 -3.26
N GLU A 51 -5.55 -2.18 -4.17
CA GLU A 51 -6.33 -2.25 -5.38
C GLU A 51 -5.43 -2.05 -6.61
N LEU A 52 -5.52 -2.97 -7.57
CA LEU A 52 -4.79 -2.88 -8.83
C LEU A 52 -5.65 -2.09 -9.81
N CYS A 53 -5.11 -0.98 -10.33
CA CYS A 53 -5.81 -0.09 -11.25
C CYS A 53 -5.07 -0.06 -12.60
N VAL A 54 -5.81 0.15 -13.69
CA VAL A 54 -5.23 0.25 -15.03
C VAL A 54 -5.97 1.31 -15.83
N ASP A 55 -5.22 2.25 -16.38
CA ASP A 55 -5.74 3.34 -17.21
C ASP A 55 -5.22 3.22 -18.65
N GLN A 56 -6.01 3.75 -19.59
CA GLN A 56 -5.58 3.97 -20.96
C GLN A 56 -4.79 5.28 -21.01
N VAL A 57 -3.54 5.24 -21.48
CA VAL A 57 -2.60 6.37 -21.37
C VAL A 57 -2.21 6.98 -22.71
N ASN A 58 -2.89 6.60 -23.79
CA ASN A 58 -2.78 7.27 -25.08
C ASN A 58 -4.15 7.41 -25.78
N ASP A 59 -4.27 8.45 -26.60
CA ASP A 59 -5.51 8.74 -27.33
C ASP A 59 -5.84 7.68 -28.40
N ALA A 60 -4.82 6.94 -28.86
CA ALA A 60 -4.99 5.84 -29.81
C ALA A 60 -5.59 4.58 -29.17
N GLY A 61 -5.66 4.52 -27.84
CA GLY A 61 -6.23 3.42 -27.07
C GLY A 61 -5.47 2.09 -27.09
N THR A 62 -4.21 2.14 -27.51
CA THR A 62 -3.32 0.98 -27.67
C THR A 62 -2.30 0.84 -26.55
N LEU A 63 -2.23 1.80 -25.63
CA LEU A 63 -1.30 1.78 -24.50
C LEU A 63 -2.07 1.88 -23.19
N TRP A 64 -1.85 0.90 -22.34
CA TRP A 64 -2.42 0.81 -21.00
C TRP A 64 -1.29 0.86 -19.99
N ALA A 65 -1.55 1.45 -18.82
CA ALA A 65 -0.59 1.52 -17.74
C ALA A 65 -1.24 1.18 -16.40
N GLY A 66 -0.53 0.41 -15.59
CA GLY A 66 -1.01 -0.06 -14.30
C GLY A 66 -0.39 0.73 -13.15
N TYR A 67 -1.20 1.05 -12.14
CA TYR A 67 -0.77 1.62 -10.86
C TYR A 67 -1.50 0.92 -9.70
N ILE A 68 -1.04 1.17 -8.48
CA ILE A 68 -1.64 0.62 -7.27
C ILE A 68 -2.30 1.75 -6.48
N LEU A 69 -3.56 1.55 -6.12
CA LEU A 69 -4.29 2.36 -5.16
C LEU A 69 -4.24 1.68 -3.79
N PHE A 70 -3.88 2.45 -2.77
CA PHE A 70 -3.80 2.03 -1.37
C PHE A 70 -4.83 2.76 -0.51
N PRO A 71 -6.07 2.24 -0.38
CA PRO A 71 -7.05 2.79 0.55
C PRO A 71 -6.55 2.70 2.00
N ARG A 72 -6.46 3.85 2.67
CA ARG A 72 -6.05 3.98 4.08
C ARG A 72 -7.25 3.81 4.99
N TRP A 73 -7.16 2.86 5.91
CA TRP A 73 -8.22 2.58 6.89
C TRP A 73 -8.06 3.42 8.16
N ARG A 74 -9.21 3.86 8.70
CA ARG A 74 -9.28 4.53 9.99
C ARG A 74 -8.77 3.63 11.10
N ARG A 75 -7.94 4.20 11.98
CA ARG A 75 -7.42 3.49 13.17
C ARG A 75 -8.41 3.45 14.32
N ILE A 76 -9.22 4.50 14.48
CA ILE A 76 -10.10 4.70 15.64
C ILE A 76 -11.49 5.11 15.17
N GLY A 77 -12.52 4.59 15.84
CA GLY A 77 -13.91 4.91 15.58
C GLY A 77 -14.57 3.95 14.60
N ALA A 78 -15.60 4.42 13.89
CA ALA A 78 -16.34 3.60 12.94
C ALA A 78 -15.43 3.15 11.78
N SER A 79 -15.53 1.87 11.42
CA SER A 79 -14.81 1.28 10.30
C SER A 79 -15.06 2.04 9.01
N GLY A 80 -14.01 2.41 8.30
CA GLY A 80 -14.10 3.11 7.02
C GLY A 80 -12.74 3.57 6.50
N VAL A 81 -12.72 3.94 5.23
CA VAL A 81 -11.56 4.55 4.57
C VAL A 81 -11.48 6.03 4.95
N GLU A 82 -10.30 6.52 5.32
CA GLU A 82 -10.04 7.94 5.63
C GLU A 82 -9.17 8.66 4.59
N GLY A 83 -8.61 7.94 3.63
CA GLY A 83 -7.80 8.49 2.56
C GLY A 83 -7.25 7.39 1.67
N HIS A 84 -6.34 7.74 0.77
CA HIS A 84 -5.63 6.77 -0.04
C HIS A 84 -4.26 7.31 -0.46
N LEU A 85 -3.39 6.41 -0.90
CA LEU A 85 -2.17 6.74 -1.61
C LEU A 85 -2.21 6.06 -2.98
N GLU A 86 -1.64 6.69 -3.98
CA GLU A 86 -1.52 6.14 -5.33
C GLU A 86 -0.06 6.09 -5.74
N THR A 87 0.32 5.03 -6.46
CA THR A 87 1.61 4.97 -7.14
C THR A 87 1.55 5.73 -8.45
N ASP A 88 2.72 6.13 -8.96
CA ASP A 88 2.85 6.37 -10.39
C ASP A 88 2.59 5.07 -11.18
N TYR A 89 2.53 5.14 -12.51
CA TYR A 89 2.40 3.95 -13.34
C TYR A 89 3.64 3.04 -13.20
N LEU A 90 3.41 1.82 -12.73
CA LEU A 90 4.43 0.79 -12.47
C LEU A 90 4.61 -0.16 -13.66
N THR A 91 3.54 -0.40 -14.42
CA THR A 91 3.54 -1.31 -15.58
C THR A 91 2.93 -0.66 -16.80
N ARG A 92 3.23 -1.22 -17.97
CA ARG A 92 2.60 -0.88 -19.24
C ARG A 92 2.26 -2.15 -20.02
N GLY A 93 1.21 -2.08 -20.83
CA GLY A 93 0.75 -3.17 -21.66
C GLY A 93 0.08 -2.65 -22.93
N ASN A 94 0.02 -3.50 -23.97
CA ASN A 94 -0.69 -3.17 -25.21
C ASN A 94 -2.21 -3.38 -25.05
N THR A 95 -2.63 -4.12 -24.03
CA THR A 95 -4.02 -4.28 -23.62
C THR A 95 -4.18 -3.99 -22.13
N GLN A 96 -5.42 -3.74 -21.71
CA GLN A 96 -5.77 -3.59 -20.30
C GLN A 96 -5.38 -4.85 -19.49
N VAL A 97 -5.58 -6.03 -20.08
CA VAL A 97 -5.25 -7.33 -19.47
C VAL A 97 -3.75 -7.44 -19.27
N ASP A 98 -2.93 -7.14 -20.28
CA ASP A 98 -1.46 -7.21 -20.17
C ASP A 98 -0.93 -6.31 -19.04
N ALA A 99 -1.43 -5.08 -18.95
CA ALA A 99 -1.01 -4.14 -17.90
C ALA A 99 -1.45 -4.62 -16.50
N ARG A 100 -2.65 -5.21 -16.40
CA ARG A 100 -3.17 -5.78 -15.15
C ARG A 100 -2.41 -7.02 -14.72
N ASP A 101 -2.12 -7.94 -15.64
CA ASP A 101 -1.39 -9.17 -15.36
C ASP A 101 0.05 -8.87 -14.95
N ALA A 102 0.67 -7.86 -15.57
CA ALA A 102 1.98 -7.36 -15.15
C ALA A 102 1.95 -6.82 -13.72
N LEU A 103 0.92 -6.02 -13.33
CA LEU A 103 0.74 -5.59 -11.94
C LEU A 103 0.51 -6.78 -11.00
N ALA A 104 -0.37 -7.70 -11.40
CA ALA A 104 -0.75 -8.87 -10.61
C ALA A 104 0.45 -9.79 -10.32
N SER A 105 1.46 -9.77 -11.19
CA SER A 105 2.71 -10.53 -11.06
C SER A 105 3.72 -9.90 -10.10
N MET A 106 3.49 -8.67 -9.62
CA MET A 106 4.36 -8.05 -8.63
C MET A 106 4.35 -8.86 -7.33
N THR A 107 5.52 -9.03 -6.72
CA THR A 107 5.64 -9.67 -5.42
C THR A 107 5.02 -8.83 -4.32
N LEU A 108 4.58 -9.46 -3.23
CA LEU A 108 4.08 -8.74 -2.05
C LEU A 108 5.12 -7.76 -1.48
N GLN A 109 6.41 -8.10 -1.57
CA GLN A 109 7.49 -7.21 -1.14
C GLN A 109 7.59 -5.96 -2.03
N GLN A 110 7.52 -6.10 -3.36
CA GLN A 110 7.53 -4.94 -4.26
C GLN A 110 6.32 -4.02 -4.03
N VAL A 111 5.15 -4.58 -3.74
CA VAL A 111 3.95 -3.81 -3.40
C VAL A 111 4.13 -3.06 -2.08
N ARG A 112 4.70 -3.71 -1.07
CA ARG A 112 5.05 -3.06 0.21
C ARG A 112 6.04 -1.92 -0.01
N ASP A 113 7.10 -2.13 -0.78
CA ASP A 113 8.10 -1.10 -1.06
C ASP A 113 7.48 0.11 -1.79
N ALA A 114 6.54 -0.13 -2.70
CA ALA A 114 5.79 0.94 -3.37
C ALA A 114 4.92 1.74 -2.39
N LEU A 115 4.26 1.08 -1.43
CA LEU A 115 3.52 1.75 -0.36
C LEU A 115 4.44 2.65 0.48
N GLU A 116 5.58 2.11 0.95
CA GLU A 116 6.52 2.87 1.78
C GLU A 116 7.09 4.09 1.04
N GLN A 117 7.37 3.95 -0.26
CA GLN A 117 7.77 5.09 -1.10
C GLN A 117 6.69 6.18 -1.12
N ARG A 118 5.40 5.80 -1.18
CA ARG A 118 4.33 6.80 -1.15
C ARG A 118 4.14 7.44 0.20
N ILE A 119 4.24 6.68 1.28
CA ILE A 119 4.20 7.22 2.64
C ILE A 119 5.32 8.25 2.81
N ALA A 120 6.56 7.88 2.48
CA ALA A 120 7.73 8.74 2.59
C ALA A 120 7.57 10.03 1.77
N ALA A 121 6.98 9.96 0.58
CA ALA A 121 6.76 11.14 -0.26
C ALA A 121 5.63 12.06 0.26
N THR A 122 4.74 11.57 1.11
CA THR A 122 3.70 12.39 1.78
C THR A 122 4.11 12.87 3.17
N ALA A 123 5.18 12.31 3.73
CA ALA A 123 5.67 12.72 5.03
C ALA A 123 6.13 14.18 4.97
N PRO A 124 5.78 15.02 5.97
CA PRO A 124 6.33 16.35 6.06
C PRO A 124 7.86 16.26 6.15
N ALA A 125 8.56 17.20 5.52
CA ALA A 125 10.01 17.30 5.67
C ALA A 125 10.35 17.30 7.17
N PRO A 126 11.38 16.55 7.61
CA PRO A 126 11.72 16.50 9.02
C PRO A 126 11.99 17.94 9.48
N ALA A 127 11.12 18.45 10.36
CA ALA A 127 11.43 19.66 11.12
C ALA A 127 12.78 19.42 11.80
N HIS A 128 13.68 20.40 11.68
CA HIS A 128 15.06 20.39 12.15
C HIS A 128 15.34 19.33 13.21
N ARG A 129 16.32 18.45 12.95
CA ARG A 129 16.62 17.38 13.88
C ARG A 129 16.90 18.04 15.23
N TRP A 130 16.31 17.51 16.29
CA TRP A 130 16.55 18.01 17.65
C TRP A 130 18.05 18.03 18.01
N PHE A 131 18.88 17.25 17.30
CA PHE A 131 20.35 17.32 17.36
C PHE A 131 20.95 18.61 16.80
N ASP A 132 20.33 19.25 15.80
CA ASP A 132 20.78 20.54 15.25
C ASP A 132 20.56 21.68 16.27
N VAL A 133 19.46 21.61 17.04
CA VAL A 133 19.16 22.57 18.12
C VAL A 133 20.21 22.51 19.24
N MET A 134 20.64 21.32 19.64
CA MET A 134 21.68 21.15 20.67
C MET A 134 23.09 21.55 20.21
N ARG A 135 23.28 21.72 18.89
CA ARG A 135 24.56 22.14 18.31
C ARG A 135 24.68 23.67 18.30
N ASP A 136 23.59 24.38 18.07
CA ASP A 136 23.51 25.85 18.15
C ASP A 136 23.77 26.36 19.59
N GLU A 137 23.36 25.62 20.61
CA GLU A 137 23.59 26.00 22.02
C GLU A 137 25.06 25.89 22.48
N ARG A 138 25.90 25.13 21.78
CA ARG A 138 27.33 24.96 22.15
C ARG A 138 28.25 26.04 21.61
N ASP A 139 27.83 26.76 20.58
CA ASP A 139 28.63 27.82 19.95
C ASP A 139 28.29 29.22 20.51
N GLY A 140 27.43 29.30 21.54
CA GLY A 140 26.81 30.54 22.02
C GLY A 140 27.17 31.03 23.43
N ASP A 141 28.31 30.66 24.03
CA ASP A 141 28.74 31.21 25.33
C ASP A 141 30.15 31.85 25.29
N PRO A 142 30.26 33.19 25.21
CA PRO A 142 31.51 33.90 25.40
C PRO A 142 31.64 34.61 26.76
N HIS A 143 31.20 34.01 27.88
CA HIS A 143 31.50 34.60 29.20
C HIS A 143 31.93 33.59 30.27
N ALA A 144 33.25 33.40 30.40
CA ALA A 144 33.87 32.88 31.61
C ALA A 144 35.15 33.68 31.98
N GLY A 145 35.16 34.23 33.20
CA GLY A 145 36.34 34.79 33.91
C GLY A 145 36.45 36.32 33.81
N GLU A 146 36.61 37.11 34.86
CA GLU A 146 37.06 36.83 36.23
C GLU A 146 36.73 38.06 37.10
N ALA A 147 36.16 37.85 38.30
CA ALA A 147 36.12 38.85 39.37
C ALA A 147 37.12 38.43 40.46
N PRO A 148 37.69 39.38 41.22
CA PRO A 148 37.15 39.59 42.58
C PRO A 148 36.72 41.03 42.88
#